data_AF-A0AAJ3TNY5-F1
#
_entry.id   AF-A0AAJ3TNY5-F1
#
_cell.length_a   1.000
_cell.length_b   1.000
_cell.length_c   1.000
_cell.angle_alpha   90.00
_cell.angle_beta   90.00
_cell.angle_gamma   90.00
#
_symmetry.space_group_name_H-M   'P 1'
#
loop_
_entity.id
_entity.type
_entity.pdbx_description
1 polymer ?
#
loop_
_entity_poly.entity_id
_entity_poly.type
_entity_poly.pdbx_seq_one_letter_code
_entity_poly.pdbx_strand_id
1 'polypeptide(L)' 'MVSENKIRYNSLLGKNKQEIIDCFGQGFNYYPDNYWFYNLKKCWWGRKKALLVIFGKEGRVKDINIKTYYFLSSIIPI' A
#
# COMPACT_ATOMS: atom_id res chain seq x y z
N MET A 1 9.91 18.26 -3.24
CA MET A 1 10.52 17.07 -2.61
C MET A 1 9.76 15.82 -3.08
N VAL A 2 10.26 15.12 -4.10
CA VAL A 2 9.79 13.76 -4.37
C VAL A 2 10.35 12.91 -3.23
N SER A 3 9.51 12.54 -2.27
CA SER A 3 9.96 11.86 -1.06
C SER A 3 10.73 10.60 -1.43
N GLU A 4 11.91 10.37 -0.85
CA GLU A 4 12.84 9.24 -1.08
C GLU A 4 12.16 7.86 -1.23
N ASN A 5 11.00 7.70 -0.61
CA ASN A 5 10.16 6.52 -0.73
C ASN A 5 9.64 6.21 -2.15
N LYS A 6 9.44 7.20 -3.02
CA LYS A 6 8.93 6.96 -4.38
C LYS A 6 9.98 6.19 -5.20
N ILE A 7 11.25 6.58 -5.07
CA ILE A 7 12.39 5.93 -5.74
C ILE A 7 12.49 4.46 -5.33
N ARG A 8 12.30 4.16 -4.04
CA ARG A 8 12.41 2.79 -3.50
C ARG A 8 11.43 1.80 -4.13
N TYR A 9 10.24 2.24 -4.54
CA TYR A 9 9.20 1.35 -5.06
C TYR A 9 8.93 1.52 -6.56
N ASN A 10 9.68 2.38 -7.26
CA ASN A 10 9.53 2.57 -8.71
C ASN A 10 9.70 1.27 -9.50
N SER A 11 10.47 0.31 -8.99
CA SER A 11 10.64 -1.03 -9.57
C SER A 11 9.35 -1.85 -9.66
N LEU A 12 8.27 -1.42 -8.97
CA LEU A 12 6.97 -2.07 -9.04
C LEU A 12 6.10 -1.56 -10.18
N LEU A 13 6.43 -0.43 -10.81
CA LEU A 13 5.66 0.10 -11.93
C LEU A 13 5.67 -0.91 -13.09
N GLY A 14 4.49 -1.11 -13.70
CA GLY A 14 4.29 -2.07 -14.79
C GLY A 14 4.16 -3.54 -14.38
N LYS A 15 4.45 -3.89 -13.12
CA LYS A 15 4.24 -5.25 -12.61
C LYS A 15 2.76 -5.63 -12.61
N ASN A 16 2.46 -6.90 -12.81
CA ASN A 16 1.12 -7.43 -12.66
C ASN A 16 0.82 -7.82 -11.20
N LYS A 17 -0.45 -8.15 -10.91
CA LYS A 17 -0.91 -8.53 -9.56
C LYS A 17 -0.15 -9.72 -8.96
N GLN A 18 0.18 -10.75 -9.74
CA GLN A 18 0.93 -11.91 -9.26
C GLN A 18 2.36 -11.53 -8.85
N GLU A 19 3.05 -10.73 -9.67
CA GLU A 19 4.41 -10.27 -9.34
C GLU A 19 4.43 -9.41 -8.07
N ILE A 20 3.37 -8.63 -7.83
CA ILE A 20 3.21 -7.87 -6.58
C ILE A 20 3.00 -8.82 -5.39
N ILE A 21 2.18 -9.87 -5.54
CA ILE A 21 2.01 -10.91 -4.53
C ILE A 21 3.34 -11.61 -4.23
N ASP A 22 4.15 -11.93 -5.24
CA ASP A 22 5.43 -12.60 -5.05
C ASP A 22 6.42 -11.72 -4.26
N CYS A 23 6.31 -10.39 -4.38
CA CYS A 23 7.15 -9.43 -3.68
C CYS A 23 6.71 -9.17 -2.22
N PHE A 24 5.40 -9.15 -1.95
CA PHE A 24 4.83 -8.66 -0.67
C PHE A 24 3.90 -9.65 0.04
N GLY A 25 3.61 -10.80 -0.56
CA GLY A 25 2.55 -11.71 -0.17
C GLY A 25 1.16 -11.22 -0.61
N GLN A 26 0.12 -12.01 -0.28
CA GLN A 26 -1.26 -11.67 -0.63
C GLN A 26 -1.77 -10.41 0.08
N GLY A 27 -1.31 -10.14 1.31
CA GLY A 27 -1.84 -9.05 2.14
C GLY A 27 -3.33 -9.23 2.46
N PHE A 28 -4.00 -8.14 2.83
CA PHE A 28 -5.48 -8.07 2.99
C PHE A 28 -6.10 -7.41 1.76
N ASN A 29 -5.76 -7.91 0.56
CA ASN A 29 -6.21 -7.33 -0.70
C ASN A 29 -7.29 -8.21 -1.35
N TYR A 30 -8.37 -7.60 -1.83
CA TYR A 30 -9.34 -8.29 -2.68
C TYR A 30 -8.82 -8.34 -4.12
N TYR A 31 -8.53 -9.54 -4.63
CA TYR A 31 -7.79 -9.70 -5.89
C TYR A 31 -8.42 -8.95 -7.09
N PRO A 32 -9.75 -8.91 -7.28
CA PRO A 32 -10.37 -8.14 -8.36
C PRO A 32 -10.18 -6.63 -8.27
N ASP A 33 -9.89 -6.08 -7.09
CA ASP A 33 -9.75 -4.64 -6.88
C ASP A 33 -8.47 -4.07 -7.51
N ASN A 34 -8.49 -2.79 -7.89
CA ASN A 34 -7.36 -2.08 -8.50
C ASN A 34 -6.55 -1.26 -7.49
N TYR A 35 -6.94 -1.26 -6.22
CA TYR A 35 -6.26 -0.51 -5.16
C TYR A 35 -5.83 -1.46 -4.05
N TRP A 36 -4.52 -1.70 -3.93
CA TRP A 36 -3.99 -2.62 -2.92
C TRP A 36 -3.15 -1.87 -1.90
N PHE A 37 -3.29 -2.27 -0.63
CA PHE A 37 -2.62 -1.66 0.51
C PHE A 37 -1.70 -2.67 1.20
N TYR A 38 -0.43 -2.31 1.33
CA TYR A 38 0.57 -3.09 2.05
C TYR A 38 1.13 -2.30 3.23
N ASN A 39 1.03 -2.84 4.44
CA ASN A 39 1.56 -2.18 5.63
C ASN A 39 3.10 -2.20 5.63
N LEU A 40 3.73 -1.02 5.69
CA LEU A 40 5.19 -0.89 5.58
C LEU A 40 5.92 -1.03 6.93
N LYS A 41 5.26 -0.70 8.04
CA LYS A 41 5.60 -0.99 9.46
C LYS A 41 4.70 -0.17 10.39
N LYS A 42 4.60 -0.56 11.67
CA LYS A 42 3.95 0.24 12.74
C LYS A 42 4.82 1.48 12.98
N CYS A 43 4.25 2.68 12.85
CA CYS A 43 4.92 3.90 13.33
C CYS A 43 4.56 4.12 14.81
N TRP A 44 5.30 5.00 15.49
CA TRP A 44 5.00 5.38 16.87
C TRP A 44 3.56 5.90 16.99
N TRP A 45 2.92 5.51 18.10
CA TRP A 45 1.62 5.99 18.61
C TRP A 45 0.46 6.05 17.58
N GLY A 46 -0.18 4.90 17.31
CA GLY A 46 -1.42 4.81 16.53
C GLY A 46 -1.31 5.11 15.02
N ARG A 47 -0.18 5.67 14.59
CA ARG A 47 0.12 6.00 13.19
C ARG A 47 0.56 4.77 12.42
N LYS A 48 -0.07 4.50 11.29
CA LYS A 48 0.33 3.45 10.35
C LYS A 48 0.72 4.05 9.01
N LYS A 49 1.69 3.42 8.34
CA LYS A 49 2.06 3.72 6.95
C LYS A 49 1.79 2.51 6.09
N ALA A 50 1.12 2.72 4.96
CA ALA A 50 0.92 1.72 3.93
C ALA A 50 1.44 2.21 2.57
N LEU A 51 1.94 1.26 1.80
CA LEU A 51 2.13 1.37 0.37
C LEU A 51 0.79 1.14 -0.31
N LEU A 52 0.34 2.12 -1.08
CA LEU A 52 -0.80 2.00 -1.98
C LEU A 52 -0.25 1.70 -3.37
N VAL A 53 -0.65 0.55 -3.91
CA VAL A 53 -0.36 0.11 -5.28
C VAL A 53 -1.64 0.27 -6.10
N ILE A 54 -1.57 1.00 -7.22
CA ILE A 54 -2.72 1.32 -8.07
C ILE A 54 -2.54 0.63 -9.42
N PHE A 55 -3.48 -0.23 -9.78
CA PHE A 55 -3.50 -0.95 -11.05
C PHE A 55 -4.33 -0.20 -12.10
N GLY A 56 -3.84 -0.17 -13.33
CA GLY A 56 -4.59 0.25 -14.51
C GLY A 56 -5.58 -0.83 -14.97
N LYS A 57 -6.39 -0.51 -15.99
CA LYS A 57 -7.38 -1.44 -16.57
C LYS A 57 -6.74 -2.70 -17.15
N GLU A 58 -5.48 -2.60 -17.56
CA GLU A 58 -4.61 -3.65 -18.06
C GLU A 58 -4.08 -4.60 -16.97
N GLY A 59 -4.43 -4.37 -15.70
CA GLY A 59 -4.00 -5.21 -14.58
C GLY A 59 -2.54 -5.01 -14.17
N ARG A 60 -1.92 -3.90 -14.58
CA ARG A 60 -0.53 -3.54 -14.27
C ARG A 60 -0.46 -2.31 -13.38
N VAL A 61 0.58 -2.22 -12.54
CA VAL A 61 0.78 -1.06 -11.66
C VAL A 61 1.04 0.19 -12.49
N LYS A 62 0.16 1.18 -12.34
CA LYS A 62 0.24 2.49 -12.99
C LYS A 62 0.81 3.57 -12.06
N ASP A 63 0.54 3.47 -10.76
CA ASP A 63 1.02 4.43 -9.79
C ASP A 63 1.20 3.81 -8.40
N ILE A 64 2.05 4.46 -7.59
CA ILE A 64 2.44 4.00 -6.27
C ILE A 64 2.52 5.20 -5.33
N ASN A 65 1.89 5.07 -4.17
CA ASN A 65 1.85 6.12 -3.17
C ASN A 65 2.12 5.56 -1.77
N ILE A 66 2.64 6.39 -0.87
CA ILE A 66 2.64 6.07 0.57
C ILE A 66 1.51 6.85 1.23
N LYS A 67 0.65 6.13 1.95
CA LYS A 67 -0.42 6.71 2.76
C LYS A 67 -0.08 6.53 4.23
N THR A 68 -0.26 7.61 4.98
CA THR A 68 -0.31 7.56 6.45
C THR A 68 -1.77 7.57 6.85
N TYR A 69 -2.16 6.68 7.77
CA TYR A 69 -3.49 6.67 8.36
C TYR A 69 -3.39 6.40 9.86
N TYR A 70 -4.41 6.84 10.60
CA TYR A 70 -4.51 6.67 12.04
C TYR A 70 -5.72 5.78 12.34
N PHE A 71 -5.56 4.81 13.23
CA PHE A 71 -6.73 4.19 13.85
C PHE A 71 -7.18 5.13 14.97
N LEU A 72 -8.36 5.74 14.82
CA LEU A 72 -9.05 6.35 15.96
C LEU A 72 -9.47 5.20 16.87
N SER A 73 -8.87 5.09 18.06
CA SER A 73 -9.41 4.20 19.08
C SER A 73 -10.66 4.85 19.64
N SER A 74 -11.84 4.38 19.22
CA SER A 74 -13.07 4.62 19.95
C SER A 74 -13.06 3.78 21.23
N ILE A 75 -12.19 4.13 22.18
CA ILE A 75 -12.46 3.83 23.58
C ILE A 75 -13.47 4.88 24.01
N ILE A 76 -14.75 4.53 23.88
CA ILE A 76 -15.81 5.23 24.59
C ILE A 76 -15.61 4.81 26.05
N PRO A 77 -15.28 5.72 26.98
CA PRO A 77 -15.34 5.37 28.39
C PRO A 77 -16.82 5.15 28.74
N ILE A 78 -17.15 3.92 29.15
CA ILE A 78 -18.40 3.60 29.85
C ILE A 78 -18.23 4.03 31.30
#